data_AF-A0A444WH13-F1
#
_entry.id   AF-A0A444WH13-F1
#
_cell.length_a   1.000
_cell.length_b   1.000
_cell.length_c   1.000
_cell.angle_alpha   90.00
_cell.angle_beta   90.00
_cell.angle_gamma   90.00
#
_symmetry.space_group_name_H-M   'P 1'
#
loop_
_entity.id
_entity.type
_entity.pdbx_description
1 polymer ?
#
loop_
_entity_poly.entity_id
_entity_poly.type
_entity_poly.pdbx_seq_one_letter_code
_entity_poly.pdbx_strand_id
1 'polypeptide(L)'
;MKLVTYRINHAPSSLGFIEGNIIIDAEKLGHLKKSPLPNNMLDFIDLGEHGVKQATQLVNTATEEELLECSVPISNATILAPIPKPRKNIFGIGLNYTEHVAESARSLDTSKELPQQPVIFSKPTTAVTGTNTNIIHNQKVTQQLDYEVELAVILGKGGKNIAKENALDYVYGYTVINDISARDCRRAGQWIVSKGQDTFAPMGPVLVTKDEIADPHNLNLSLTVNGVEKQNSNTKFMLFNINDLIHDLSTVFTLETGDIIATGTPAGVGAGRNPQEFMWPGDVVEATVEGIGTLKNTIVDSESL
;
A
#
# COMPACT_ATOMS: atom_id res chain seq x y z
N MET A 1 6.54 -7.60 13.08
CA MET A 1 7.19 -8.40 12.02
C MET A 1 7.07 -7.73 10.65
N LYS A 2 8.10 -7.85 9.78
CA LYS A 2 8.05 -7.42 8.37
C LYS A 2 7.77 -8.60 7.44
N LEU A 3 6.62 -8.60 6.79
CA LEU A 3 6.17 -9.64 5.88
C LEU A 3 6.42 -9.25 4.43
N VAL A 4 6.80 -10.23 3.61
CA VAL A 4 7.07 -10.01 2.18
C VAL A 4 6.47 -11.13 1.34
N THR A 5 5.85 -10.76 0.22
CA THR A 5 5.55 -11.71 -0.85
C THR A 5 6.65 -11.61 -1.87
N TYR A 6 7.32 -12.72 -2.15
CA TYR A 6 8.51 -12.74 -2.98
C TYR A 6 8.46 -13.92 -3.95
N ARG A 7 9.36 -13.89 -4.93
CA ARG A 7 9.52 -14.97 -5.90
C ARG A 7 10.99 -15.14 -6.25
N ILE A 8 11.42 -16.39 -6.39
CA ILE A 8 12.75 -16.73 -6.90
C ILE A 8 12.60 -17.18 -8.34
N ASN A 9 13.26 -16.48 -9.27
CA ASN A 9 13.19 -16.79 -10.70
C ASN A 9 11.74 -16.87 -11.21
N HIS A 10 11.35 -18.00 -11.82
CA HIS A 10 10.01 -18.25 -12.36
C HIS A 10 9.16 -19.16 -11.46
N ALA A 11 9.56 -19.40 -10.21
CA ALA A 11 8.78 -20.17 -9.27
C ALA A 11 7.45 -19.47 -8.93
N PRO A 12 6.46 -20.18 -8.35
CA PRO A 12 5.34 -19.54 -7.67
C PRO A 12 5.82 -18.54 -6.61
N SER A 13 5.00 -17.53 -6.33
CA SER A 13 5.27 -16.59 -5.25
C SER A 13 5.10 -17.28 -3.89
N SER A 14 5.94 -16.90 -2.93
CA SER A 14 5.89 -17.38 -1.54
C SER A 14 5.79 -16.20 -0.56
N LEU A 15 5.32 -16.49 0.64
CA LEU A 15 5.39 -15.63 1.82
C LEU A 15 6.73 -15.83 2.53
N GLY A 16 7.33 -14.72 2.98
CA GLY A 16 8.46 -14.77 3.90
C GLY A 16 8.48 -13.62 4.91
N PHE A 17 9.45 -13.71 5.81
CA PHE A 17 9.71 -12.74 6.87
C PHE A 17 11.08 -12.09 6.61
N ILE A 18 11.15 -10.76 6.65
CA ILE A 18 12.41 -10.05 6.46
C ILE A 18 13.15 -9.93 7.80
N GLU A 19 14.37 -10.47 7.83
CA GLU A 19 15.33 -10.33 8.92
C GLU A 19 16.67 -9.87 8.34
N GLY A 20 17.05 -8.60 8.59
CA GLY A 20 18.23 -8.01 7.97
C GLY A 20 18.18 -8.07 6.43
N ASN A 21 19.13 -8.77 5.82
CA ASN A 21 19.27 -8.90 4.36
C ASN A 21 18.75 -10.23 3.79
N ILE A 22 18.03 -11.02 4.60
CA ILE A 22 17.46 -12.30 4.20
C ILE A 22 15.94 -12.29 4.28
N ILE A 23 15.33 -13.18 3.50
CA ILE A 23 13.93 -13.54 3.57
C ILE A 23 13.88 -14.96 4.11
N ILE A 24 13.25 -15.14 5.28
CA ILE A 24 12.95 -16.45 5.84
C ILE A 24 11.64 -16.93 5.22
N ASP A 25 11.67 -18.03 4.48
CA ASP A 25 10.48 -18.61 3.85
C ASP A 25 9.54 -19.20 4.91
N ALA A 26 8.30 -18.72 4.94
CA ALA A 26 7.34 -19.07 5.99
C ALA A 26 6.99 -20.57 5.98
N GLU A 27 6.71 -21.14 4.81
CA GLU A 27 6.32 -22.54 4.66
C GLU A 27 7.47 -23.47 5.02
N LYS A 28 8.68 -23.21 4.53
CA LYS A 28 9.88 -24.00 4.87
C LYS A 28 10.20 -23.94 6.36
N LEU A 29 10.18 -22.75 6.96
CA LEU A 29 10.39 -22.60 8.40
C LEU A 29 9.34 -23.41 9.18
N GLY A 30 8.07 -23.29 8.82
CA GLY A 30 6.98 -24.04 9.44
C GLY A 30 7.18 -25.56 9.33
N HIS A 31 7.66 -26.05 8.20
CA HIS A 31 8.00 -27.47 8.01
C HIS A 31 9.16 -27.92 8.90
N LEU A 32 10.28 -27.20 8.91
CA LEU A 32 11.47 -27.53 9.72
C LEU A 32 11.12 -27.58 11.21
N LYS A 33 10.35 -26.61 11.69
CA LYS A 33 9.93 -26.52 13.09
C LYS A 33 8.70 -27.38 13.42
N LYS A 34 8.16 -28.16 12.48
CA LYS A 34 6.95 -28.99 12.64
C LYS A 34 5.73 -28.21 13.14
N SER A 35 5.62 -26.95 12.70
CA SER A 35 4.56 -26.01 13.05
C SER A 35 4.15 -25.26 11.77
N PRO A 36 3.24 -25.84 10.97
CA PRO A 36 2.94 -25.34 9.62
C PRO A 36 2.55 -23.86 9.60
N LEU A 37 3.07 -23.16 8.60
CA LEU A 37 2.70 -21.79 8.25
C LEU A 37 2.28 -21.77 6.78
N PRO A 38 1.32 -20.91 6.40
CA PRO A 38 0.89 -20.77 5.02
C PRO A 38 1.99 -20.14 4.16
N ASN A 39 1.94 -20.45 2.86
CA ASN A 39 2.91 -19.97 1.87
C ASN A 39 2.46 -18.69 1.15
N ASN A 40 1.32 -18.09 1.51
CA ASN A 40 0.83 -16.86 0.91
C ASN A 40 0.30 -15.88 1.97
N MET A 41 0.33 -14.59 1.61
CA MET A 41 0.04 -13.48 2.52
C MET A 41 -1.39 -13.51 3.07
N LEU A 42 -2.39 -13.77 2.23
CA LEU A 42 -3.80 -13.69 2.65
C LEU A 42 -4.14 -14.79 3.65
N ASP A 43 -3.67 -16.02 3.43
CA ASP A 43 -3.86 -17.11 4.37
C ASP A 43 -3.12 -16.84 5.70
N PHE A 44 -1.98 -16.14 5.66
CA PHE A 44 -1.27 -15.73 6.88
C PHE A 44 -2.01 -14.60 7.62
N ILE A 45 -2.61 -13.66 6.90
CA ILE A 45 -3.48 -12.62 7.50
C ILE A 45 -4.69 -13.27 8.18
N ASP A 46 -5.27 -14.34 7.61
CA ASP A 46 -6.39 -15.07 8.20
C ASP A 46 -6.04 -15.73 9.56
N LEU A 47 -4.77 -16.06 9.80
CA LEU A 47 -4.31 -16.53 11.11
C LEU A 47 -4.32 -15.42 12.18
N GLY A 48 -4.44 -14.16 11.77
CA GLY A 48 -4.47 -12.99 12.65
C GLY A 48 -3.24 -12.90 13.58
N GLU A 49 -3.46 -12.39 14.79
CA GLU A 49 -2.39 -12.23 15.79
C GLU A 49 -1.78 -13.55 16.23
N HIS A 50 -2.52 -14.67 16.15
CA HIS A 50 -1.98 -15.98 16.46
C HIS A 50 -0.89 -16.38 15.47
N GLY A 51 -1.12 -16.18 14.17
CA GLY A 51 -0.14 -16.46 13.12
C GLY A 51 1.15 -15.65 13.31
N VAL A 52 1.04 -14.37 13.64
CA VAL A 52 2.19 -13.51 13.92
C VAL A 52 2.98 -14.01 15.13
N LYS A 53 2.30 -14.32 16.25
CA LYS A 53 2.96 -14.85 17.47
C LYS A 53 3.66 -16.18 17.19
N GLN A 54 3.01 -17.08 16.47
CA GLN A 54 3.60 -18.36 16.06
C GLN A 54 4.85 -18.12 15.21
N ALA A 55 4.74 -17.36 14.12
CA ALA A 55 5.88 -17.06 13.25
C ALA A 55 7.05 -16.42 14.02
N THR A 56 6.80 -15.44 14.88
CA THR A 56 7.83 -14.79 15.71
C THR A 56 8.53 -15.80 16.61
N GLN A 57 7.77 -16.71 17.25
CA GLN A 57 8.36 -17.77 18.07
C GLN A 57 9.21 -18.73 17.23
N LEU A 58 8.75 -19.11 16.04
CA LEU A 58 9.49 -20.01 15.16
C LEU A 58 10.80 -19.38 14.69
N VAL A 59 10.78 -18.11 14.28
CA VAL A 59 11.99 -17.36 13.90
C VAL A 59 12.96 -17.26 15.08
N ASN A 60 12.49 -16.89 16.27
CA ASN A 60 13.34 -16.71 17.46
C ASN A 60 13.93 -18.01 18.02
N THR A 61 13.33 -19.16 17.70
CA THR A 61 13.77 -20.48 18.18
C THR A 61 14.42 -21.32 17.08
N ALA A 62 14.56 -20.79 15.88
CA ALA A 62 15.25 -21.45 14.79
C ALA A 62 16.77 -21.47 15.04
N THR A 63 17.43 -22.58 14.74
CA THR A 63 18.89 -22.64 14.75
C THR A 63 19.46 -21.93 13.53
N GLU A 64 20.75 -21.59 13.56
CA GLU A 64 21.43 -21.01 12.39
C GLU A 64 21.36 -21.95 11.16
N GLU A 65 21.44 -23.27 11.37
CA GLU A 65 21.31 -24.27 10.31
C GLU A 65 19.90 -24.27 9.71
N GLU A 66 18.85 -24.26 10.55
CA GLU A 66 17.46 -24.17 10.10
C GLU A 66 17.22 -22.88 9.32
N LEU A 67 17.70 -21.73 9.81
CA LEU A 67 17.59 -20.44 9.12
C LEU A 67 18.35 -20.44 7.79
N LEU A 68 19.53 -21.06 7.73
CA LEU A 68 20.28 -21.18 6.48
C LEU A 68 19.53 -22.02 5.43
N GLU A 69 18.82 -23.06 5.86
CA GLU A 69 18.05 -23.94 4.97
C GLU A 69 16.74 -23.30 4.47
N CYS A 70 16.09 -22.48 5.31
CA CYS A 70 14.80 -21.87 4.98
C CYS A 70 14.88 -20.40 4.54
N SER A 71 16.07 -19.79 4.43
CA SER A 71 16.19 -18.40 4.01
C SER A 71 16.83 -18.21 2.64
N VAL A 72 16.58 -17.05 2.04
CA VAL A 72 17.25 -16.60 0.81
C VAL A 72 17.70 -15.15 0.94
N PRO A 73 18.83 -14.75 0.34
CA PRO A 73 19.21 -13.34 0.26
C PRO A 73 18.14 -12.53 -0.48
N ILE A 74 17.77 -11.36 0.05
CA ILE A 74 16.80 -10.46 -0.60
C ILE A 74 17.22 -10.12 -2.03
N SER A 75 18.53 -9.96 -2.27
CA SER A 75 19.10 -9.67 -3.60
C SER A 75 18.82 -10.74 -4.64
N ASN A 76 18.49 -11.97 -4.22
CA ASN A 76 18.21 -13.10 -5.10
C ASN A 76 16.71 -13.31 -5.32
N ALA A 77 15.87 -12.43 -4.75
CA ALA A 77 14.42 -12.52 -4.80
C ALA A 77 13.82 -11.31 -5.52
N THR A 78 12.81 -11.58 -6.34
CA THR A 78 11.91 -10.54 -6.85
C THR A 78 10.84 -10.29 -5.80
N ILE A 79 10.85 -9.09 -5.22
CA ILE A 79 9.80 -8.64 -4.30
C ILE A 79 8.54 -8.29 -5.09
N LEU A 80 7.39 -8.78 -4.64
CA LEU A 80 6.08 -8.51 -5.23
C LEU A 80 5.29 -7.56 -4.31
N ALA A 81 4.13 -7.10 -4.76
CA ALA A 81 3.19 -6.44 -3.84
C ALA A 81 2.89 -7.38 -2.66
N PRO A 82 2.76 -6.89 -1.41
CA PRO A 82 2.49 -7.77 -0.27
C PRO A 82 1.24 -8.63 -0.47
N ILE A 83 0.20 -8.07 -1.09
CA ILE A 83 -1.01 -8.78 -1.52
C ILE A 83 -1.15 -8.60 -3.04
N PRO A 84 -0.55 -9.47 -3.88
CA PRO A 84 -0.57 -9.30 -5.33
C PRO A 84 -1.96 -9.38 -5.95
N LYS A 85 -2.87 -10.12 -5.31
CA LYS A 85 -4.26 -10.29 -5.72
C LYS A 85 -5.17 -10.10 -4.51
N PRO A 86 -5.59 -8.86 -4.22
CA PRO A 86 -6.54 -8.60 -3.15
C PRO A 86 -7.87 -9.34 -3.37
N ARG A 87 -8.57 -9.70 -2.28
CA ARG A 87 -9.89 -10.37 -2.34
C ARG A 87 -10.98 -9.45 -2.89
N LYS A 88 -10.87 -8.17 -2.55
CA LYS A 88 -11.74 -7.08 -3.01
C LYS A 88 -10.91 -5.96 -3.61
N ASN A 89 -11.58 -5.02 -4.27
CA ASN A 89 -10.94 -3.78 -4.67
C ASN A 89 -10.40 -3.02 -3.47
N ILE A 90 -9.40 -2.18 -3.72
CA ILE A 90 -8.83 -1.29 -2.71
C ILE A 90 -9.80 -0.14 -2.50
N PHE A 91 -10.11 0.17 -1.25
CA PHE A 91 -10.87 1.37 -0.87
C PHE A 91 -9.91 2.55 -0.81
N GLY A 92 -10.13 3.57 -1.62
CA GLY A 92 -9.32 4.78 -1.60
C GLY A 92 -10.08 5.96 -1.01
N ILE A 93 -9.36 6.83 -0.29
CA ILE A 93 -9.92 8.02 0.36
C ILE A 93 -9.31 9.27 -0.27
N GLY A 94 -10.13 10.09 -0.91
CA GLY A 94 -9.68 11.36 -1.45
C GLY A 94 -9.77 12.49 -0.43
N LEU A 95 -9.01 13.56 -0.69
CA LEU A 95 -9.10 14.82 0.04
C LEU A 95 -8.95 14.64 1.56
N ASN A 96 -8.12 13.69 1.99
CA ASN A 96 -7.97 13.34 3.40
C ASN A 96 -6.82 14.07 4.11
N TYR A 97 -6.17 15.04 3.47
CA TYR A 97 -5.16 15.90 4.08
C TYR A 97 -5.54 17.36 3.86
N THR A 98 -5.56 18.15 4.92
CA THR A 98 -6.07 19.53 4.90
C THR A 98 -5.38 20.41 3.86
N GLU A 99 -4.04 20.35 3.78
CA GLU A 99 -3.27 21.09 2.78
C GLU A 99 -3.57 20.61 1.34
N HIS A 100 -3.78 19.31 1.16
CA HIS A 100 -4.13 18.74 -0.14
C HIS A 100 -5.54 19.13 -0.59
N VAL A 101 -6.49 19.30 0.34
CA VAL A 101 -7.82 19.84 0.00
C VAL A 101 -7.68 21.26 -0.53
N ALA A 102 -6.91 22.11 0.16
CA ALA A 102 -6.68 23.48 -0.28
C ALA A 102 -5.92 23.56 -1.62
N GLU A 103 -5.00 22.64 -1.87
CA GLU A 103 -4.29 22.49 -3.15
C GLU A 103 -5.24 22.06 -4.28
N SER A 104 -5.99 20.98 -4.07
CA SER A 104 -6.93 20.43 -5.04
C SER A 104 -8.00 21.45 -5.42
N ALA A 105 -8.52 22.22 -4.48
CA ALA A 105 -9.55 23.21 -4.78
C ALA A 105 -9.02 24.44 -5.55
N ARG A 106 -7.70 24.60 -5.68
CA ARG A 106 -7.07 25.64 -6.52
C ARG A 106 -6.80 25.14 -7.93
N SER A 107 -6.39 23.89 -8.09
CA SER A 107 -5.87 23.38 -9.36
C SER A 107 -6.74 22.30 -10.02
N LEU A 108 -7.73 21.76 -9.31
CA LEU A 108 -8.66 20.73 -9.76
C LEU A 108 -10.10 21.20 -9.55
N ASP A 109 -11.02 20.64 -10.35
CA ASP A 109 -12.47 20.89 -10.22
C ASP A 109 -13.04 20.18 -8.98
N THR A 110 -12.70 20.68 -7.80
CA THR A 110 -13.09 20.16 -6.48
C THR A 110 -13.49 21.29 -5.54
N SER A 111 -14.32 20.99 -4.54
CA SER A 111 -14.81 21.99 -3.58
C SER A 111 -13.68 22.54 -2.70
N LYS A 112 -13.77 23.83 -2.34
CA LYS A 112 -12.89 24.48 -1.35
C LYS A 112 -13.25 24.14 0.09
N GLU A 113 -14.46 23.63 0.32
CA GLU A 113 -14.90 23.25 1.66
C GLU A 113 -14.28 21.90 2.05
N LEU A 114 -13.85 21.79 3.31
CA LEU A 114 -13.38 20.51 3.84
C LEU A 114 -14.52 19.49 3.76
N PRO A 115 -14.26 18.28 3.24
CA PRO A 115 -15.25 17.21 3.25
C PRO A 115 -15.78 16.99 4.66
N GLN A 116 -17.09 16.80 4.79
CA GLN A 116 -17.74 16.47 6.07
C GLN A 116 -17.76 14.96 6.34
N GLN A 117 -17.49 14.16 5.30
CA GLN A 117 -17.40 12.70 5.33
C GLN A 117 -16.25 12.25 4.41
N PRO A 118 -15.65 11.07 4.63
CA PRO A 118 -14.62 10.53 3.74
C PRO A 118 -15.09 10.44 2.28
N VAL A 119 -14.28 10.92 1.34
CA VAL A 119 -14.59 10.80 -0.09
C VAL A 119 -14.08 9.46 -0.60
N ILE A 120 -14.98 8.49 -0.70
CA ILE A 120 -14.63 7.09 -1.00
C ILE A 120 -14.63 6.84 -2.51
N PHE A 121 -13.57 6.17 -2.99
CA PHE A 121 -13.49 5.60 -4.33
C PHE A 121 -12.88 4.20 -4.26
N SER A 122 -12.68 3.57 -5.42
CA SER A 122 -12.16 2.22 -5.51
C SER A 122 -11.10 2.10 -6.60
N LYS A 123 -10.08 1.26 -6.35
CA LYS A 123 -9.11 0.82 -7.36
C LYS A 123 -9.27 -0.69 -7.58
N PRO A 124 -9.47 -1.16 -8.83
CA PRO A 124 -9.60 -2.58 -9.13
C PRO A 124 -8.38 -3.39 -8.71
N THR A 125 -8.58 -4.68 -8.44
CA THR A 125 -7.48 -5.59 -8.09
C THR A 125 -6.41 -5.72 -9.18
N THR A 126 -6.76 -5.47 -10.45
CA THR A 126 -5.81 -5.49 -11.58
C THR A 126 -4.87 -4.28 -11.60
N ALA A 127 -5.17 -3.22 -10.84
CA ALA A 127 -4.29 -2.06 -10.70
C ALA A 127 -3.03 -2.38 -9.89
N VAL A 128 -3.02 -3.48 -9.11
CA VAL A 128 -1.94 -3.80 -8.17
C VAL A 128 -0.64 -4.15 -8.90
N THR A 129 0.45 -3.52 -8.46
CA THR A 129 1.81 -3.88 -8.86
C THR A 129 2.76 -3.73 -7.66
N GLY A 130 3.95 -4.32 -7.73
CA GLY A 130 4.92 -4.31 -6.63
C GLY A 130 5.91 -3.15 -6.66
N THR A 131 6.94 -3.24 -5.82
CA THR A 131 8.14 -2.39 -5.94
C THR A 131 9.05 -2.89 -7.07
N ASN A 132 9.86 -2.00 -7.64
CA ASN A 132 10.76 -2.24 -8.76
C ASN A 132 10.05 -2.81 -10.00
N THR A 133 8.78 -2.47 -10.17
CA THR A 133 7.99 -2.78 -11.36
C THR A 133 7.63 -1.51 -12.12
N ASN A 134 7.08 -1.68 -13.32
CA ASN A 134 6.68 -0.59 -14.16
C ASN A 134 5.26 -0.11 -13.84
N ILE A 135 5.06 1.21 -13.90
CA ILE A 135 3.74 1.84 -14.05
C ILE A 135 3.55 2.13 -15.53
N ILE A 136 2.45 1.64 -16.09
CA ILE A 136 2.15 1.73 -17.52
C ILE A 136 1.47 3.07 -17.80
N HIS A 137 2.12 3.90 -18.60
CA HIS A 137 1.54 5.15 -19.10
C HIS A 137 0.97 4.92 -20.51
N ASN A 138 -0.35 4.90 -20.60
CA ASN A 138 -1.03 4.97 -21.90
C ASN A 138 -1.26 6.42 -22.30
N GLN A 139 -0.37 6.96 -23.14
CA GLN A 139 -0.43 8.35 -23.59
C GLN A 139 -1.71 8.69 -24.37
N LYS A 140 -2.36 7.70 -25.00
CA LYS A 140 -3.65 7.91 -25.70
C LYS A 140 -4.81 8.09 -24.73
N VAL A 141 -4.64 7.65 -23.48
CA VAL A 141 -5.65 7.76 -22.43
C VAL A 141 -5.43 8.99 -21.57
N THR A 142 -4.19 9.27 -21.15
CA THR A 142 -3.87 10.37 -20.24
C THR A 142 -2.57 11.08 -20.62
N GLN A 143 -2.57 12.41 -20.44
CA GLN A 143 -1.41 13.28 -20.51
C GLN A 143 -1.09 13.90 -19.13
N GLN A 144 -1.78 13.45 -18.07
CA GLN A 144 -1.69 13.99 -16.72
C GLN A 144 -1.54 12.87 -15.68
N LEU A 145 -0.53 12.02 -15.86
CA LEU A 145 -0.20 10.94 -14.93
C LEU A 145 0.47 11.50 -13.68
N ASP A 146 -0.13 11.26 -12.52
CA ASP A 146 0.24 11.88 -11.26
C ASP A 146 0.49 10.83 -10.15
N TYR A 147 1.22 11.25 -9.12
CA TYR A 147 1.66 10.45 -7.99
C TYR A 147 0.98 10.89 -6.70
N GLU A 148 0.81 9.95 -5.78
CA GLU A 148 0.15 10.18 -4.49
C GLU A 148 0.69 9.17 -3.46
N VAL A 149 1.70 9.52 -2.65
CA VAL A 149 2.14 8.64 -1.54
C VAL A 149 1.04 8.53 -0.49
N GLU A 150 0.72 7.31 -0.08
CA GLU A 150 -0.22 7.07 1.00
C GLU A 150 0.24 5.94 1.93
N LEU A 151 -0.22 6.03 3.18
CA LEU A 151 -0.27 4.89 4.08
C LEU A 151 -1.45 4.00 3.67
N ALA A 152 -1.20 2.71 3.46
CA ALA A 152 -2.26 1.72 3.28
C ALA A 152 -2.44 0.88 4.54
N VAL A 153 -3.69 0.71 4.96
CA VAL A 153 -4.09 -0.10 6.12
C VAL A 153 -4.65 -1.43 5.65
N ILE A 154 -4.13 -2.53 6.18
CA ILE A 154 -4.61 -3.89 5.90
C ILE A 154 -5.44 -4.36 7.09
N LEU A 155 -6.67 -4.83 6.86
CA LEU A 155 -7.53 -5.33 7.92
C LEU A 155 -7.25 -6.80 8.25
N GLY A 156 -7.17 -7.11 9.54
CA GLY A 156 -7.02 -8.47 10.08
C GLY A 156 -8.33 -9.07 10.56
N LYS A 157 -9.36 -8.25 10.72
CA LYS A 157 -10.71 -8.67 11.12
C LYS A 157 -11.73 -7.99 10.21
N GLY A 158 -12.77 -8.74 9.85
CA GLY A 158 -13.95 -8.18 9.21
C GLY A 158 -15.00 -7.69 10.22
N GLY A 159 -15.94 -6.87 9.74
CA GLY A 159 -17.02 -6.36 10.57
C GLY A 159 -17.93 -5.37 9.85
N LYS A 160 -19.05 -5.07 10.50
CA LYS A 160 -20.06 -4.08 10.10
C LYS A 160 -20.34 -3.18 11.30
N ASN A 161 -20.53 -1.88 11.08
CA ASN A 161 -20.80 -0.90 12.14
C ASN A 161 -19.75 -0.94 13.28
N ILE A 162 -18.48 -1.01 12.91
CA ILE A 162 -17.35 -1.07 13.83
C ILE A 162 -17.28 0.27 14.58
N ALA A 163 -17.28 0.22 15.92
CA ALA A 163 -17.14 1.41 16.74
C ALA A 163 -15.75 2.04 16.58
N LYS A 164 -15.67 3.38 16.55
CA LYS A 164 -14.43 4.13 16.27
C LYS A 164 -13.32 3.80 17.27
N GLU A 165 -13.66 3.60 18.54
CA GLU A 165 -12.75 3.22 19.62
C GLU A 165 -12.11 1.84 19.42
N ASN A 166 -12.78 0.94 18.69
CA ASN A 166 -12.29 -0.42 18.45
C ASN A 166 -11.56 -0.54 17.10
N ALA A 167 -11.58 0.49 16.26
CA ALA A 167 -11.16 0.40 14.86
C ALA A 167 -9.72 -0.12 14.68
N LEU A 168 -8.78 0.31 15.53
CA LEU A 168 -7.38 -0.14 15.43
C LEU A 168 -7.21 -1.63 15.78
N ASP A 169 -8.13 -2.25 16.52
CA ASP A 169 -8.10 -3.70 16.80
C ASP A 169 -8.45 -4.56 15.57
N TYR A 170 -8.98 -3.94 14.52
CA TYR A 170 -9.28 -4.57 13.24
C TYR A 170 -8.11 -4.48 12.26
N VAL A 171 -7.08 -3.67 12.57
CA VAL A 171 -5.90 -3.52 11.72
C VAL A 171 -4.96 -4.71 11.91
N TYR A 172 -4.54 -5.32 10.81
CA TYR A 172 -3.48 -6.32 10.77
C TYR A 172 -2.10 -5.67 10.71
N GLY A 173 -1.97 -4.65 9.85
CA GLY A 173 -0.71 -3.98 9.59
C GLY A 173 -0.82 -2.93 8.49
N TYR A 174 0.34 -2.50 8.02
CA TYR A 174 0.50 -1.33 7.16
C TYR A 174 1.45 -1.61 6.01
N THR A 175 1.25 -0.94 4.87
CA THR A 175 2.18 -0.91 3.73
C THR A 175 2.18 0.48 3.10
N VAL A 176 3.13 0.77 2.21
CA VAL A 176 3.04 1.93 1.30
C VAL A 176 2.14 1.57 0.12
N ILE A 177 1.37 2.55 -0.34
CA ILE A 177 0.73 2.52 -1.66
C ILE A 177 1.00 3.85 -2.37
N ASN A 178 1.17 3.83 -3.68
CA ASN A 178 1.18 5.03 -4.51
C ASN A 178 -0.14 5.09 -5.30
N ASP A 179 -1.03 6.04 -5.01
CA ASP A 179 -2.30 6.17 -5.71
C ASP A 179 -2.14 6.91 -7.06
N ILE A 180 -1.61 6.18 -8.04
CA ILE A 180 -1.39 6.72 -9.38
C ILE A 180 -2.72 7.17 -9.99
N SER A 181 -2.68 8.38 -10.55
CA SER A 181 -3.87 9.10 -10.96
C SER A 181 -3.71 9.73 -12.34
N ALA A 182 -4.58 9.38 -13.28
CA ALA A 182 -4.74 10.09 -14.54
C ALA A 182 -5.71 11.26 -14.37
N ARG A 183 -5.20 12.47 -14.16
CA ARG A 183 -5.99 13.62 -13.67
C ARG A 183 -7.03 14.15 -14.68
N ASP A 184 -6.74 13.98 -15.96
CA ASP A 184 -7.61 14.31 -17.11
C ASP A 184 -8.67 13.23 -17.41
N CYS A 185 -8.59 12.07 -16.75
CA CYS A 185 -9.48 10.92 -16.98
C CYS A 185 -10.66 10.86 -16.01
N ARG A 186 -11.46 11.93 -15.90
CA ARG A 186 -12.63 11.95 -15.00
C ARG A 186 -13.93 11.72 -15.78
N ARG A 187 -14.67 10.66 -15.46
CA ARG A 187 -16.00 10.42 -16.05
C ARG A 187 -17.10 10.70 -15.04
N ALA A 188 -17.79 11.83 -15.18
CA ALA A 188 -18.94 12.21 -14.35
C ALA A 188 -18.68 12.06 -12.82
N GLY A 189 -17.51 12.49 -12.36
CA GLY A 189 -17.11 12.40 -10.95
C GLY A 189 -16.67 11.01 -10.46
N GLN A 190 -16.70 9.97 -11.30
CA GLN A 190 -16.27 8.62 -10.93
C GLN A 190 -14.75 8.47 -11.04
N TRP A 191 -14.06 8.40 -9.90
CA TRP A 191 -12.59 8.35 -9.88
C TRP A 191 -11.99 6.98 -10.18
N ILE A 192 -12.79 5.91 -10.21
CA ILE A 192 -12.31 4.58 -10.63
C ILE A 192 -11.73 4.61 -12.05
N VAL A 193 -12.19 5.52 -12.91
CA VAL A 193 -11.66 5.65 -14.29
C VAL A 193 -10.28 6.31 -14.30
N SER A 194 -10.07 7.33 -13.47
CA SER A 194 -8.77 8.01 -13.34
C SER A 194 -7.75 7.20 -12.55
N LYS A 195 -8.20 6.35 -11.63
CA LYS A 195 -7.34 5.68 -10.65
C LYS A 195 -7.28 4.16 -10.82
N GLY A 196 -8.13 3.57 -11.65
CA GLY A 196 -8.30 2.12 -11.73
C GLY A 196 -7.65 1.43 -12.92
N GLN A 197 -6.76 2.11 -13.64
CA GLN A 197 -6.01 1.50 -14.75
C GLN A 197 -5.01 0.46 -14.21
N ASP A 198 -4.60 -0.48 -15.06
CA ASP A 198 -3.60 -1.48 -14.69
C ASP A 198 -2.31 -0.79 -14.20
N THR A 199 -1.66 -1.36 -13.20
CA THR A 199 -0.48 -0.82 -12.50
C THR A 199 -0.66 0.50 -11.73
N PHE A 200 -1.88 1.04 -11.60
CA PHE A 200 -2.10 2.31 -10.89
C PHE A 200 -2.16 2.18 -9.36
N ALA A 201 -2.05 0.96 -8.81
CA ALA A 201 -1.93 0.72 -7.37
C ALA A 201 -0.60 0.01 -7.02
N PRO A 202 0.58 0.60 -7.29
CA PRO A 202 1.81 0.09 -6.73
C PRO A 202 1.72 0.03 -5.20
N MET A 203 2.09 -1.11 -4.61
CA MET A 203 1.97 -1.37 -3.18
C MET A 203 3.17 -2.17 -2.68
N GLY A 204 3.73 -1.79 -1.53
CA GLY A 204 4.88 -2.48 -0.92
C GLY A 204 5.84 -1.53 -0.23
N PRO A 205 7.15 -1.85 -0.12
CA PRO A 205 7.78 -3.11 -0.54
C PRO A 205 7.44 -4.29 0.39
N VAL A 206 6.93 -4.01 1.59
CA VAL A 206 6.60 -4.98 2.63
C VAL A 206 5.27 -4.62 3.30
N LEU A 207 4.67 -5.59 3.99
CA LEU A 207 3.62 -5.35 4.96
C LEU A 207 4.25 -5.46 6.36
N VAL A 208 4.18 -4.40 7.15
CA VAL A 208 4.60 -4.45 8.57
C VAL A 208 3.39 -4.71 9.46
N THR A 209 3.50 -5.67 10.37
CA THR A 209 2.41 -5.95 11.32
C THR A 209 2.19 -4.75 12.25
N LYS A 210 0.96 -4.60 12.78
CA LYS A 210 0.56 -3.39 13.52
C LYS A 210 1.49 -3.04 14.70
N ASP A 211 2.10 -4.04 15.34
CA ASP A 211 3.01 -3.90 16.49
C ASP A 211 4.37 -3.28 16.13
N GLU A 212 4.75 -3.24 14.85
CA GLU A 212 5.95 -2.53 14.39
C GLU A 212 5.76 -1.00 14.35
N ILE A 213 4.51 -0.53 14.41
CA ILE A 213 4.15 0.88 14.32
C ILE A 213 3.46 1.29 15.62
N ALA A 214 4.19 2.04 16.46
CA ALA A 214 3.68 2.49 17.75
C ALA A 214 2.49 3.46 17.62
N ASP A 215 2.56 4.39 16.66
CA ASP A 215 1.50 5.35 16.38
C ASP A 215 1.34 5.55 14.86
N PRO A 216 0.30 4.98 14.23
CA PRO A 216 0.08 5.12 12.78
C PRO A 216 -0.42 6.52 12.39
N HIS A 217 -0.81 7.36 13.35
CA HIS A 217 -1.20 8.75 13.13
C HIS A 217 -0.04 9.74 13.35
N ASN A 218 1.21 9.26 13.41
CA ASN A 218 2.39 10.11 13.47
C ASN A 218 3.58 9.54 12.68
N LEU A 219 3.36 9.17 11.42
CA LEU A 219 4.39 8.66 10.51
C LEU A 219 4.73 9.70 9.45
N ASN A 220 6.02 9.91 9.19
CA ASN A 220 6.43 10.74 8.06
C ASN A 220 6.18 10.02 6.72
N LEU A 221 5.69 10.79 5.75
CA LEU A 221 5.44 10.36 4.38
C LEU A 221 6.27 11.23 3.44
N SER A 222 6.97 10.63 2.49
CA SER A 222 7.70 11.38 1.48
C SER A 222 7.61 10.73 0.11
N LEU A 223 7.70 11.54 -0.94
CA LEU A 223 7.75 11.06 -2.32
C LEU A 223 8.76 11.86 -3.12
N THR A 224 9.57 11.18 -3.92
CA THR A 224 10.44 11.81 -4.92
C THR A 224 10.10 11.35 -6.33
N VAL A 225 10.34 12.23 -7.31
CA VAL A 225 10.36 11.89 -8.73
C VAL A 225 11.74 12.26 -9.27
N ASN A 226 12.44 11.29 -9.84
CA ASN A 226 13.83 11.42 -10.31
C ASN A 226 14.77 11.99 -9.23
N GLY A 227 14.58 11.58 -7.97
CA GLY A 227 15.35 12.05 -6.82
C GLY A 227 15.00 13.46 -6.33
N VAL A 228 14.04 14.15 -6.96
CA VAL A 228 13.55 15.46 -6.52
C VAL A 228 12.34 15.26 -5.61
N GLU A 229 12.42 15.76 -4.37
CA GLU A 229 11.31 15.71 -3.41
C GLU A 229 10.07 16.42 -3.96
N LYS A 230 8.93 15.73 -3.89
CA LYS A 230 7.63 16.22 -4.33
C LYS A 230 6.63 16.31 -3.19
N GLN A 231 6.54 15.26 -2.36
CA GLN A 231 5.69 15.27 -1.18
C GLN A 231 6.55 15.03 0.06
N ASN A 232 6.23 15.74 1.15
CA ASN A 232 6.87 15.58 2.47
C ASN A 232 5.88 16.04 3.53
N SER A 233 5.35 15.10 4.31
CA SER A 233 4.30 15.38 5.28
C SER A 233 4.27 14.31 6.38
N ASN A 234 3.19 14.28 7.16
CA ASN A 234 3.02 13.35 8.26
C ASN A 234 1.55 12.93 8.42
N THR A 235 1.30 11.67 8.79
CA THR A 235 -0.06 11.10 8.91
C THR A 235 -0.93 11.78 9.98
N LYS A 236 -0.34 12.56 10.90
CA LYS A 236 -1.10 13.38 11.87
C LYS A 236 -1.97 14.46 11.23
N PHE A 237 -1.70 14.80 9.97
CA PHE A 237 -2.44 15.80 9.20
C PHE A 237 -3.64 15.21 8.44
N MET A 238 -3.94 13.91 8.63
CA MET A 238 -5.18 13.32 8.14
C MET A 238 -6.39 14.05 8.70
N LEU A 239 -7.34 14.41 7.83
CA LEU A 239 -8.62 15.01 8.22
C LEU A 239 -9.50 13.98 8.92
N PHE A 240 -9.59 12.77 8.35
CA PHE A 240 -10.22 11.59 8.92
C PHE A 240 -9.13 10.56 9.21
N ASN A 241 -8.91 10.26 10.49
CA ASN A 241 -7.88 9.30 10.88
C ASN A 241 -8.34 7.86 10.57
N ILE A 242 -7.45 6.88 10.73
CA ILE A 242 -7.74 5.46 10.44
C ILE A 242 -9.00 4.96 11.16
N ASN A 243 -9.25 5.44 12.38
CA ASN A 243 -10.43 5.05 13.14
C ASN A 243 -11.72 5.58 12.51
N ASP A 244 -11.71 6.84 12.05
CA ASP A 244 -12.81 7.44 11.28
C ASP A 244 -13.08 6.64 10.01
N LEU A 245 -12.03 6.30 9.26
CA LEU A 245 -12.15 5.59 7.98
C LEU A 245 -12.75 4.20 8.15
N ILE A 246 -12.25 3.40 9.10
CA ILE A 246 -12.77 2.06 9.37
C ILE A 246 -14.21 2.13 9.86
N HIS A 247 -14.52 3.06 10.77
CA HIS A 247 -15.88 3.27 11.27
C HIS A 247 -16.83 3.57 10.11
N ASP A 248 -16.56 4.63 9.35
CA ASP A 248 -17.39 5.12 8.25
C ASP A 248 -17.61 4.05 7.18
N LEU A 249 -16.52 3.44 6.67
CA LEU A 249 -16.59 2.38 5.67
C LEU A 249 -17.42 1.20 6.15
N SER A 250 -17.28 0.80 7.42
CA SER A 250 -18.03 -0.31 7.99
C SER A 250 -19.53 -0.01 8.18
N THR A 251 -19.95 1.25 8.16
CA THR A 251 -21.38 1.60 8.13
C THR A 251 -22.00 1.35 6.76
N VAL A 252 -21.20 1.49 5.68
CA VAL A 252 -21.67 1.36 4.29
C VAL A 252 -21.45 -0.06 3.75
N PHE A 253 -20.27 -0.65 3.95
CA PHE A 253 -19.89 -1.98 3.48
C PHE A 253 -19.62 -2.94 4.65
N THR A 254 -19.67 -4.24 4.41
CA THR A 254 -19.05 -5.21 5.32
C THR A 254 -17.56 -5.27 4.99
N LEU A 255 -16.72 -4.92 5.96
CA LEU A 255 -15.28 -5.08 5.86
C LEU A 255 -14.90 -6.53 6.11
N GLU A 256 -13.91 -7.03 5.40
CA GLU A 256 -13.40 -8.40 5.51
C GLU A 256 -11.91 -8.42 5.83
N THR A 257 -11.45 -9.53 6.39
CA THR A 257 -10.02 -9.78 6.62
C THR A 257 -9.28 -9.79 5.27
N GLY A 258 -8.23 -8.97 5.19
CA GLY A 258 -7.45 -8.72 3.97
C GLY A 258 -7.91 -7.51 3.16
N ASP A 259 -8.99 -6.82 3.54
CA ASP A 259 -9.39 -5.56 2.90
C ASP A 259 -8.31 -4.47 3.08
N ILE A 260 -8.19 -3.61 2.08
CA ILE A 260 -7.12 -2.61 1.95
C ILE A 260 -7.75 -1.22 1.87
N ILE A 261 -7.30 -0.32 2.75
CA ILE A 261 -7.70 1.10 2.76
C ILE A 261 -6.48 1.95 2.43
N ALA A 262 -6.48 2.59 1.27
CA ALA A 262 -5.54 3.64 0.88
C ALA A 262 -6.05 4.97 1.48
N THR A 263 -5.30 5.52 2.43
CA THR A 263 -5.83 6.50 3.40
C THR A 263 -5.83 7.95 2.92
N GLY A 264 -5.46 8.21 1.67
CA GLY A 264 -5.31 9.54 1.10
C GLY A 264 -3.87 10.05 1.14
N THR A 265 -3.62 11.07 0.32
CA THR A 265 -2.28 11.61 0.09
C THR A 265 -2.13 13.05 0.62
N PRO A 266 -0.92 13.46 1.08
CA PRO A 266 -0.65 14.84 1.44
C PRO A 266 -0.51 15.77 0.22
N ALA A 267 -0.36 17.07 0.47
CA ALA A 267 -0.12 18.06 -0.60
C ALA A 267 1.20 17.80 -1.35
N GLY A 268 1.36 18.44 -2.51
CA GLY A 268 2.55 18.32 -3.35
C GLY A 268 2.36 17.41 -4.55
N VAL A 269 1.13 16.99 -4.85
CA VAL A 269 0.82 16.24 -6.08
C VAL A 269 1.15 17.08 -7.31
N GLY A 270 1.44 16.42 -8.41
CA GLY A 270 1.82 17.05 -9.67
C GLY A 270 0.82 18.08 -10.19
N ALA A 271 -0.47 17.74 -10.13
CA ALA A 271 -1.55 18.66 -10.50
C ALA A 271 -1.66 19.91 -9.60
N GLY A 272 -1.12 19.86 -8.39
CA GLY A 272 -1.12 20.95 -7.39
C GLY A 272 -0.03 21.99 -7.60
N ARG A 273 0.94 21.71 -8.47
CA ARG A 273 2.12 22.54 -8.70
C ARG A 273 1.83 23.70 -9.66
N ASN A 274 2.71 24.71 -9.63
CA ASN A 274 2.69 25.83 -10.55
C ASN A 274 4.10 26.09 -11.15
N PRO A 275 4.34 25.75 -12.43
CA PRO A 275 3.42 25.07 -13.34
C PRO A 275 3.09 23.63 -12.87
N GLN A 276 1.99 23.07 -13.37
CA GLN A 276 1.67 21.66 -13.12
C GLN A 276 2.80 20.76 -13.65
N GLU A 277 3.00 19.63 -12.99
CA GLU A 277 4.05 18.67 -13.31
C GLU A 277 3.45 17.27 -13.31
N PHE A 278 3.71 16.47 -14.33
CA PHE A 278 3.20 15.10 -14.46
C PHE A 278 4.34 14.15 -14.79
N MET A 279 4.14 12.87 -14.54
CA MET A 279 5.13 11.83 -14.83
C MET A 279 5.03 11.36 -16.28
N TRP A 280 6.17 11.05 -16.87
CA TRP A 280 6.34 10.60 -18.26
C TRP A 280 7.18 9.32 -18.33
N PRO A 281 7.12 8.57 -19.44
CA PRO A 281 7.95 7.38 -19.62
C PRO A 281 9.44 7.69 -19.40
N GLY A 282 10.09 6.88 -18.57
CA GLY A 282 11.47 7.09 -18.12
C GLY A 282 11.59 7.68 -16.72
N ASP A 283 10.54 8.32 -16.19
CA ASP A 283 10.55 8.83 -14.82
C ASP A 283 10.57 7.70 -13.80
N VAL A 284 11.23 7.96 -12.68
CA VAL A 284 11.28 7.06 -11.52
C VAL A 284 10.62 7.74 -10.34
N VAL A 285 9.61 7.09 -9.75
CA VAL A 285 8.91 7.57 -8.57
C VAL A 285 9.24 6.68 -7.36
N GLU A 286 9.54 7.32 -6.23
CA GLU A 286 9.88 6.64 -4.97
C GLU A 286 9.00 7.19 -3.84
N ALA A 287 8.08 6.38 -3.34
CA ALA A 287 7.15 6.70 -2.26
C ALA A 287 7.60 6.01 -0.96
N THR A 288 7.73 6.75 0.13
CA THR A 288 8.25 6.24 1.41
C THR A 288 7.29 6.54 2.54
N VAL A 289 7.09 5.54 3.41
CA VAL A 289 6.43 5.70 4.71
C VAL A 289 7.38 5.24 5.79
N GLU A 290 7.59 6.11 6.78
CA GLU A 290 8.43 5.84 7.96
C GLU A 290 8.02 4.53 8.65
N GLY A 291 9.02 3.75 9.08
CA GLY A 291 8.81 2.44 9.71
C GLY A 291 8.49 1.29 8.74
N ILE A 292 8.02 1.60 7.52
CA ILE A 292 7.64 0.59 6.51
C ILE A 292 8.76 0.40 5.49
N GLY A 293 9.09 1.43 4.70
CA GLY A 293 10.09 1.37 3.65
C GLY A 293 9.74 2.23 2.43
N THR A 294 10.48 2.02 1.34
CA THR A 294 10.35 2.76 0.09
C THR A 294 9.84 1.87 -1.04
N LEU A 295 8.77 2.30 -1.67
CA LEU A 295 8.15 1.72 -2.86
C LEU A 295 8.65 2.49 -4.08
N LYS A 296 9.31 1.79 -5.01
CA LYS A 296 9.93 2.37 -6.20
C LYS A 296 9.29 1.84 -7.46
N ASN A 297 8.97 2.71 -8.42
CA ASN A 297 8.45 2.31 -9.72
C ASN A 297 9.02 3.17 -10.84
N THR A 298 9.13 2.58 -12.04
CA THR A 298 9.53 3.28 -13.27
C THR A 298 8.33 3.44 -14.18
N ILE A 299 8.15 4.62 -14.75
CA ILE A 299 7.09 4.86 -15.74
C ILE A 299 7.56 4.34 -17.09
N VAL A 300 6.72 3.56 -17.77
CA VAL A 300 6.99 3.06 -19.12
C VAL A 300 5.83 3.37 -20.05
N ASP A 301 6.13 3.54 -21.33
CA ASP A 301 5.08 3.69 -22.33
C ASP A 301 4.37 2.36 -22.54
N SER A 302 3.03 2.38 -22.58
CA SER A 302 2.22 1.23 -22.97
C SER A 302 2.59 0.64 -24.34
N GLU A 303 3.13 1.43 -25.28
CA GLU A 303 3.56 0.94 -26.60
C GLU A 303 4.91 0.20 -26.57
N SER A 304 5.62 0.23 -25.45
CA SER A 304 6.92 -0.44 -25.27
C SER A 304 6.84 -1.86 -24.68
N LEU A 305 5.63 -2.34 -24.38
CA LEU A 305 5.31 -3.65 -23.80
C LEU A 305 4.75 -4.61 -24.86
#